data_AF-A0A2M7QF40-F1
#
_entry.id   AF-A0A2M7QF40-F1
#
_cell.length_a   1.000
_cell.length_b   1.000
_cell.length_c   1.000
_cell.angle_alpha   90.00
_cell.angle_beta   90.00
_cell.angle_gamma   90.00
#
_symmetry.space_group_name_H-M   'P 1'
#
loop_
_entity.id
_entity.type
_entity.pdbx_description
1 polymer ?
#
loop_
_entity_poly.entity_id
_entity_poly.type
_entity_poly.pdbx_seq_one_letter_code
_entity_poly.pdbx_strand_id
1 'polypeptide(L)'
;MNLGEQQYLDLLKDILKNGVKKIDRGTGDVSYSVFGRQLRFDLSQEFPLLTTKKVYWKGVLHELYWFLSGQSNIKYLVDNNVHIWDDYPYRRYKITNHKSQMTKEEFIERIKTSGKFAEKWGNLPRIYGELWRRWPTSAKATVGKPTRTIDQLSWAINEVIQDPACHNAIITSWNPEYLYTMAEYKDTSHFPICHNMYQLNVNDGKLSLQLYQRSADIFLGVPFNIASYALLALIIAKVAGYQTGDFIHTFGDVHIYKIHLEQVKEQLKRKPLPFPKVSFNHDFKTIDSFKPEYVVLENYQSYPAIRAPLSVTGGYFGKNKNIFEIK
;
A
#
# COMPACT_ATOMS: atom_id res chain seq x y z
N MET A 1 13.43 9.23 23.65
CA MET A 1 13.44 9.78 22.27
C MET A 1 13.05 8.64 21.34
N ASN A 2 12.00 8.78 20.54
CA ASN A 2 11.57 7.71 19.63
C ASN A 2 12.53 7.66 18.43
N LEU A 3 13.50 6.74 18.49
CA LEU A 3 14.54 6.59 17.47
C LEU A 3 13.98 6.07 16.14
N GLY A 4 12.87 5.32 16.16
CA GLY A 4 12.25 4.81 14.94
C GLY A 4 11.64 5.92 14.09
N GLU A 5 10.83 6.80 14.68
CA GLU A 5 10.26 7.94 13.95
C GLU A 5 11.33 8.95 13.52
N GLN A 6 12.41 9.08 14.30
CA GLN A 6 13.51 9.99 13.95
C GLN A 6 14.12 9.65 12.58
N GLN A 7 14.23 8.37 12.22
CA GLN A 7 14.72 7.95 10.90
C GLN A 7 13.84 8.49 9.76
N TYR A 8 12.51 8.46 9.92
CA TYR A 8 11.57 9.03 8.95
C TYR A 8 11.74 10.56 8.84
N LEU A 9 11.90 11.26 9.97
CA LEU A 9 12.12 12.71 9.98
C LEU A 9 13.47 13.10 9.37
N ASP A 10 14.50 12.29 9.57
CA ASP A 10 15.82 12.52 8.98
C ASP A 10 15.81 12.26 7.48
N LEU A 11 15.01 11.30 7.00
CA LEU A 11 14.76 11.12 5.57
C LEU A 11 14.03 12.32 4.95
N LEU A 12 13.07 12.95 5.64
CA LEU A 12 12.49 14.21 5.18
C LEU A 12 13.55 15.31 5.04
N LYS A 13 14.42 15.47 6.05
CA LYS A 13 15.51 16.47 6.02
C LYS A 13 16.51 16.18 4.90
N ASP A 14 16.84 14.91 4.67
CA ASP A 14 17.71 14.47 3.59
C ASP A 14 17.14 14.87 2.23
N ILE A 15 15.85 14.62 1.98
CA ILE A 15 15.21 15.03 0.71
C ILE A 15 15.17 16.56 0.57
N LEU A 16 14.88 17.30 1.65
CA LEU A 16 14.90 18.77 1.60
C LEU A 16 16.30 19.34 1.30
N LYS A 17 17.36 18.69 1.78
CA LYS A 17 18.74 19.14 1.63
C LYS A 17 19.35 18.70 0.29
N ASN A 18 19.13 17.44 -0.08
CA ASN A 18 19.86 16.75 -1.14
C ASN A 18 18.95 16.33 -2.31
N GLY A 19 17.63 16.59 -2.22
CA GLY A 19 16.66 16.18 -3.22
C GLY A 19 16.85 16.89 -4.55
N VAL A 20 16.95 16.10 -5.62
CA VAL A 20 17.03 16.61 -6.99
C VAL A 20 15.62 16.86 -7.51
N LYS A 21 15.41 18.04 -8.11
CA LYS A 21 14.13 18.40 -8.73
C LYS A 21 13.84 17.46 -9.91
N LYS A 22 12.65 16.87 -9.90
CA LYS A 22 12.08 16.07 -11.00
C LYS A 22 10.74 16.67 -11.41
N ILE A 23 10.36 16.45 -12.66
CA ILE A 23 9.08 16.87 -13.23
C ILE A 23 8.45 15.62 -13.82
N ASP A 24 7.27 15.25 -13.34
CA ASP A 24 6.53 14.12 -13.88
C ASP A 24 6.09 14.41 -15.32
N ARG A 25 6.33 13.46 -16.21
CA ARG A 25 6.03 13.61 -17.63
C ARG A 25 4.52 13.70 -17.92
N GLY A 26 3.71 13.03 -17.13
CA GLY A 26 2.29 12.85 -17.38
C GLY A 26 1.40 13.92 -16.74
N THR A 27 1.78 14.41 -15.57
CA THR A 27 1.02 15.44 -14.82
C THR A 27 1.70 16.80 -14.82
N GLY A 28 3.02 16.86 -15.06
CA GLY A 28 3.81 18.07 -14.85
C GLY A 28 4.12 18.37 -13.38
N ASP A 29 3.71 17.48 -12.46
CA ASP A 29 3.95 17.66 -11.03
C ASP A 29 5.45 17.71 -10.74
N VAL A 30 5.83 18.65 -9.89
CA VAL A 30 7.22 18.84 -9.46
C VAL A 30 7.44 18.11 -8.15
N SER A 31 8.52 17.33 -8.07
CA SER A 31 8.98 16.68 -6.84
C SER A 31 10.47 16.88 -6.61
N TYR A 32 10.92 16.70 -5.38
CA TYR A 32 12.32 16.66 -4.98
C TYR A 32 12.61 15.26 -4.47
N SER A 33 13.60 14.58 -5.06
CA SER A 33 13.78 13.14 -4.91
C SER A 33 15.22 12.78 -4.58
N VAL A 34 15.40 11.80 -3.70
CA VAL A 34 16.65 11.04 -3.54
C VAL A 34 16.41 9.59 -3.97
N PHE A 35 17.48 8.89 -4.36
CA PHE A 35 17.41 7.51 -4.82
C PHE A 35 18.19 6.58 -3.89
N GLY A 36 17.55 5.50 -3.44
CA GLY A 36 18.15 4.49 -2.56
C GLY A 36 18.23 4.95 -1.11
N ARG A 37 17.26 4.55 -0.27
CA ARG A 37 17.26 4.77 1.18
C ARG A 37 16.66 3.57 1.90
N GLN A 38 16.94 3.42 3.18
CA GLN A 38 16.39 2.34 3.98
C GLN A 38 16.07 2.83 5.39
N LEU A 39 14.93 2.39 5.92
CA LEU A 39 14.52 2.55 7.32
C LEU A 39 14.41 1.16 7.96
N ARG A 40 14.62 1.08 9.27
CA ARG A 40 14.46 -0.16 10.04
C ARG A 40 13.71 0.10 11.34
N PHE A 41 12.68 -0.69 11.60
CA PHE A 41 11.83 -0.59 12.78
C PHE A 41 11.81 -1.93 13.51
N ASP A 42 12.21 -1.94 14.79
CA ASP A 42 12.11 -3.10 15.67
C ASP A 42 10.65 -3.24 16.15
N LEU A 43 9.96 -4.29 15.69
CA LEU A 43 8.55 -4.55 16.01
C LEU A 43 8.36 -5.36 17.30
N SER A 44 9.44 -5.71 18.00
CA SER A 44 9.34 -6.46 19.26
C SER A 44 8.91 -5.58 20.44
N GLN A 45 9.08 -4.25 20.33
CA GLN A 45 8.82 -3.30 21.42
C GLN A 45 7.63 -2.38 21.15
N GLU A 46 7.55 -1.82 19.94
CA GLU A 46 6.61 -0.75 19.60
C GLU A 46 6.12 -0.89 18.14
N PHE A 47 4.99 -0.25 17.82
CA PHE A 47 4.40 -0.26 16.48
C PHE A 47 4.66 1.08 15.77
N PRO A 48 5.33 1.10 14.60
CA PRO A 48 5.81 2.33 13.97
C PRO A 48 4.69 3.15 13.26
N LEU A 49 3.74 3.64 14.04
CA LEU A 49 2.70 4.58 13.60
C LEU A 49 3.12 6.00 13.97
N LEU A 50 3.41 6.82 12.95
CA LEU A 50 3.95 8.17 13.17
C LEU A 50 3.12 8.98 14.18
N THR A 51 3.82 9.70 15.05
CA THR A 51 3.24 10.51 16.11
C THR A 51 3.32 12.00 15.82
N THR A 52 4.29 12.43 15.00
CA THR A 52 4.45 13.84 14.57
C THR A 52 3.32 14.33 13.67
N LYS A 53 2.50 13.41 13.15
CA LYS A 53 1.18 13.72 12.57
C LYS A 53 0.27 12.50 12.69
N LYS A 54 -1.03 12.73 12.89
CA LYS A 54 -2.02 11.67 12.95
C LYS A 54 -2.14 10.93 11.61
N VAL A 55 -1.79 9.64 11.61
CA VAL A 55 -2.00 8.69 10.50
C VAL A 55 -3.43 8.13 10.51
N TYR A 56 -4.02 7.91 9.33
CA TYR A 56 -5.37 7.38 9.15
C TYR A 56 -5.43 5.86 9.39
N TRP A 57 -5.48 5.47 10.67
CA TRP A 57 -5.44 4.07 11.12
C TRP A 57 -6.52 3.17 10.52
N LYS A 58 -7.77 3.66 10.43
CA LYS A 58 -8.88 2.90 9.85
C LYS A 58 -8.58 2.47 8.40
N GLY A 59 -7.96 3.36 7.62
CA GLY A 59 -7.52 3.02 6.27
C GLY A 59 -6.49 1.89 6.25
N VAL A 60 -5.50 1.93 7.16
CA VAL A 60 -4.45 0.90 7.27
C VAL A 60 -5.06 -0.49 7.49
N LEU A 61 -5.98 -0.60 8.45
CA LEU A 61 -6.63 -1.86 8.80
C LEU A 61 -7.42 -2.47 7.64
N HIS A 62 -8.33 -1.68 7.06
CA HIS A 62 -9.24 -2.19 6.05
C HIS A 62 -8.57 -2.37 4.68
N GLU A 63 -7.62 -1.52 4.31
CA GLU A 63 -6.87 -1.72 3.07
C GLU A 63 -6.01 -2.98 3.16
N LEU A 64 -5.30 -3.18 4.27
CA LEU A 64 -4.49 -4.38 4.44
C LEU A 64 -5.36 -5.63 4.39
N TYR A 65 -6.49 -5.66 5.09
CA TYR A 65 -7.43 -6.78 5.00
C TYR A 65 -7.97 -6.99 3.58
N TRP A 66 -8.29 -5.91 2.86
CA TRP A 66 -8.71 -5.98 1.46
C TRP A 66 -7.64 -6.65 0.58
N PHE A 67 -6.37 -6.30 0.76
CA PHE A 67 -5.26 -6.98 0.09
C PHE A 67 -5.11 -8.44 0.53
N LEU A 68 -5.15 -8.72 1.83
CA LEU A 68 -5.03 -10.07 2.37
C LEU A 68 -6.14 -10.99 1.85
N SER A 69 -7.38 -10.52 1.75
CA SER A 69 -8.51 -11.27 1.18
C SER A 69 -8.41 -11.47 -0.35
N GLY A 70 -7.43 -10.82 -0.98
CA GLY A 70 -7.21 -10.82 -2.40
C GLY A 70 -8.26 -10.06 -3.20
N GLN A 71 -9.18 -9.34 -2.57
CA GLN A 71 -10.23 -8.60 -3.28
C GLN A 71 -9.63 -7.51 -4.19
N SER A 72 -10.31 -7.25 -5.30
CA SER A 72 -9.97 -6.17 -6.24
C SER A 72 -11.11 -5.17 -6.44
N ASN A 73 -12.28 -5.40 -5.83
CA ASN A 73 -13.39 -4.47 -5.87
C ASN A 73 -13.37 -3.50 -4.69
N ILE A 74 -13.48 -2.20 -4.94
CA ILE A 74 -13.48 -1.17 -3.88
C ILE A 74 -14.74 -1.20 -3.00
N LYS A 75 -15.79 -1.95 -3.35
CA LYS A 75 -17.03 -2.02 -2.57
C LYS A 75 -16.79 -2.33 -1.10
N TYR A 76 -15.90 -3.27 -0.78
CA TYR A 76 -15.53 -3.57 0.60
C TYR A 76 -15.01 -2.33 1.34
N LEU A 77 -14.16 -1.53 0.70
CA LEU A 77 -13.60 -0.31 1.28
C LEU A 77 -14.70 0.74 1.48
N VAL A 78 -15.55 0.94 0.48
CA VAL A 78 -16.70 1.86 0.52
C VAL A 78 -17.67 1.49 1.64
N ASP A 79 -18.01 0.20 1.77
CA ASP A 79 -18.90 -0.31 2.83
C ASP A 79 -18.30 -0.07 4.23
N ASN A 80 -16.96 -0.03 4.33
CA ASN A 80 -16.23 0.28 5.55
C ASN A 80 -15.86 1.78 5.67
N ASN A 81 -16.39 2.66 4.82
CA ASN A 81 -16.10 4.10 4.82
C ASN A 81 -14.60 4.42 4.68
N VAL A 82 -13.93 3.73 3.77
CA VAL A 82 -12.53 3.92 3.38
C VAL A 82 -12.48 4.26 1.90
N HIS A 83 -11.95 5.44 1.57
CA HIS A 83 -12.09 6.08 0.25
C HIS A 83 -10.76 6.31 -0.49
N ILE A 84 -9.70 5.61 -0.08
CA ILE A 84 -8.33 5.82 -0.56
C ILE A 84 -8.11 5.36 -2.01
N TRP A 85 -9.00 4.50 -2.54
CA TRP A 85 -8.92 3.94 -3.89
C TRP A 85 -9.99 4.48 -4.85
N ASP A 86 -10.88 5.36 -4.40
CA ASP A 86 -12.10 5.78 -5.12
C ASP A 86 -11.84 6.48 -6.46
N ASP A 87 -10.76 7.26 -6.52
CA ASP A 87 -10.47 8.08 -7.69
C ASP A 87 -10.16 7.23 -8.93
N TYR A 88 -9.55 6.05 -8.77
CA TYR A 88 -9.17 5.20 -9.90
C TYR A 88 -10.37 4.58 -10.66
N PRO A 89 -11.31 3.87 -10.02
CA PRO A 89 -12.48 3.35 -10.71
C PRO A 89 -13.43 4.47 -11.16
N TYR A 90 -13.53 5.59 -10.43
CA TYR A 90 -14.33 6.75 -10.85
C TYR A 90 -13.79 7.38 -12.14
N ARG A 91 -12.47 7.57 -12.26
CA ARG A 91 -11.85 8.03 -13.51
C ARG A 91 -12.15 7.09 -14.67
N ARG A 92 -11.98 5.77 -14.47
CA ARG A 92 -12.33 4.74 -15.47
C ARG A 92 -13.78 4.88 -15.92
N TYR A 93 -14.69 5.09 -14.98
CA TYR A 93 -16.11 5.33 -15.25
C TYR A 93 -16.31 6.59 -16.12
N LYS A 94 -15.70 7.73 -15.78
CA LYS A 94 -15.84 8.98 -16.54
C LYS A 94 -15.28 8.88 -17.96
N ILE A 95 -14.17 8.18 -18.17
CA ILE A 95 -13.59 7.97 -19.51
C ILE A 95 -14.54 7.15 -20.38
N THR A 96 -15.16 6.12 -19.79
CA THR A 96 -16.06 5.24 -20.54
C THR A 96 -17.42 5.91 -20.77
N ASN A 97 -17.87 6.72 -19.81
CA ASN A 97 -19.16 7.40 -19.80
C ASN A 97 -18.97 8.92 -19.86
N HIS A 98 -18.26 9.41 -20.87
CA HIS A 98 -17.87 10.84 -20.98
C HIS A 98 -19.05 11.83 -20.94
N LYS A 99 -20.26 11.41 -21.30
CA LYS A 99 -21.49 12.23 -21.24
C LYS A 99 -22.15 12.24 -19.85
N SER A 100 -21.77 11.33 -18.96
CA SER A 100 -22.36 11.23 -17.63
C SER A 100 -21.97 12.43 -16.77
N GLN A 101 -22.97 13.06 -16.16
CA GLN A 101 -22.78 14.14 -15.18
C GLN A 101 -22.65 13.63 -13.75
N MET A 102 -22.62 12.30 -13.56
CA MET A 102 -22.51 11.69 -12.23
C MET A 102 -21.26 12.20 -11.50
N THR A 103 -21.46 12.65 -10.26
CA THR A 103 -20.38 13.10 -9.38
C THR A 103 -19.64 11.91 -8.77
N LYS A 104 -18.51 12.16 -8.10
CA LYS A 104 -17.77 11.09 -7.40
C LYS A 104 -18.61 10.55 -6.24
N GLU A 105 -19.31 11.42 -5.54
CA GLU A 105 -20.15 11.09 -4.40
C GLU A 105 -21.31 10.18 -4.85
N GLU A 106 -21.98 10.50 -5.95
CA GLU A 106 -23.03 9.66 -6.54
C GLU A 106 -22.49 8.33 -7.06
N PHE A 107 -21.28 8.33 -7.63
CA PHE A 107 -20.61 7.11 -8.07
C PHE A 107 -20.37 6.17 -6.89
N ILE A 108 -19.81 6.68 -5.79
CA ILE A 108 -19.52 5.90 -4.57
C ILE A 108 -20.80 5.41 -3.91
N GLU A 109 -21.85 6.23 -3.85
CA GLU A 109 -23.15 5.78 -3.35
C GLU A 109 -23.74 4.65 -4.20
N ARG A 110 -23.55 4.68 -5.53
CA ARG A 110 -23.94 3.57 -6.41
C ARG A 110 -23.09 2.31 -6.24
N ILE A 111 -21.79 2.45 -5.98
CA ILE A 111 -20.92 1.31 -5.62
C ILE A 111 -21.46 0.63 -4.34
N LYS A 112 -21.89 1.43 -3.36
CA LYS A 112 -22.44 0.93 -2.10
C LYS A 112 -23.78 0.22 -2.28
N THR A 113 -24.70 0.81 -3.03
CA THR A 113 -26.12 0.40 -3.09
C THR A 113 -26.47 -0.57 -4.21
N SER A 114 -25.64 -0.71 -5.25
CA SER A 114 -25.94 -1.57 -6.41
C SER A 114 -24.82 -2.58 -6.68
N GLY A 115 -25.06 -3.86 -6.36
CA GLY A 115 -24.11 -4.94 -6.60
C GLY A 115 -23.64 -5.05 -8.06
N LYS A 116 -24.58 -4.93 -9.02
CA LYS A 116 -24.24 -4.92 -10.46
C LYS A 116 -23.39 -3.72 -10.87
N PHE A 117 -23.62 -2.55 -10.28
CA PHE A 117 -22.82 -1.36 -10.55
C PHE A 117 -21.42 -1.50 -9.94
N ALA A 118 -21.32 -2.02 -8.71
CA ALA A 118 -20.06 -2.33 -8.05
C ALA A 118 -19.23 -3.33 -8.85
N GLU A 119 -19.83 -4.44 -9.29
CA GLU A 119 -19.16 -5.46 -10.10
C GLU A 119 -18.61 -4.87 -11.40
N LYS A 120 -19.38 -4.02 -12.08
CA LYS A 120 -18.93 -3.41 -13.33
C LYS A 120 -17.84 -2.35 -13.12
N TRP A 121 -18.05 -1.44 -12.17
CA TRP A 121 -17.27 -0.21 -12.08
C TRP A 121 -16.27 -0.15 -10.94
N GLY A 122 -16.50 -0.86 -9.84
CA GLY A 122 -15.66 -0.85 -8.64
C GLY A 122 -14.39 -1.70 -8.71
N ASN A 123 -14.21 -2.50 -9.76
CA ASN A 123 -13.06 -3.38 -9.91
C ASN A 123 -11.78 -2.62 -10.32
N LEU A 124 -10.69 -2.94 -9.63
CA LEU A 124 -9.30 -2.56 -9.90
C LEU A 124 -8.48 -3.82 -10.20
N PRO A 125 -8.54 -4.33 -11.45
CA PRO A 125 -7.93 -5.60 -11.80
C PRO A 125 -6.40 -5.55 -11.64
N ARG A 126 -5.81 -6.67 -11.21
CA ARG A 126 -4.37 -6.84 -11.01
C ARG A 126 -3.79 -5.87 -9.95
N ILE A 127 -4.61 -5.49 -8.97
CA ILE A 127 -4.13 -4.76 -7.79
C ILE A 127 -3.41 -5.70 -6.80
N TYR A 128 -2.77 -5.14 -5.77
CA TYR A 128 -1.93 -5.87 -4.82
C TYR A 128 -2.56 -7.16 -4.31
N GLY A 129 -3.77 -7.10 -3.75
CA GLY A 129 -4.44 -8.29 -3.21
C GLY A 129 -4.63 -9.40 -4.24
N GLU A 130 -5.09 -9.04 -5.44
CA GLU A 130 -5.25 -10.01 -6.53
C GLU A 130 -3.90 -10.64 -6.90
N LEU A 131 -2.83 -9.85 -7.03
CA LEU A 131 -1.50 -10.38 -7.35
C LEU A 131 -0.90 -11.20 -6.21
N TRP A 132 -1.18 -10.86 -4.94
CA TRP A 132 -0.68 -11.63 -3.78
C TRP A 132 -1.36 -12.99 -3.66
N ARG A 133 -2.67 -13.05 -3.89
CA ARG A 133 -3.49 -14.26 -3.64
C ARG A 133 -3.79 -15.08 -4.89
N ARG A 134 -3.78 -14.45 -6.07
CA ARG A 134 -4.25 -15.04 -7.34
C ARG A 134 -3.45 -14.52 -8.54
N TRP A 135 -2.12 -14.58 -8.45
CA TRP A 135 -1.26 -14.22 -9.58
C TRP A 135 -1.60 -15.08 -10.81
N PRO A 136 -1.86 -14.48 -11.99
CA PRO A 136 -2.26 -15.22 -13.18
C PRO A 136 -1.11 -16.06 -13.75
N THR A 137 -1.42 -17.26 -14.23
CA THR A 137 -0.44 -18.12 -14.91
C THR A 137 -0.73 -18.19 -16.40
N SER A 138 0.27 -18.61 -17.19
CA SER A 138 0.10 -18.87 -18.62
C SER A 138 -0.74 -20.13 -18.94
N ALA A 139 -1.14 -20.89 -17.91
CA ALA A 139 -1.92 -22.10 -18.10
C ALA A 139 -3.32 -21.75 -18.65
N LYS A 140 -3.76 -22.47 -19.68
CA LYS A 140 -5.12 -22.31 -20.21
C LYS A 140 -6.13 -22.99 -19.28
N ALA A 141 -7.33 -22.40 -19.17
CA ALA A 141 -8.46 -23.08 -18.55
C ALA A 141 -8.68 -24.42 -19.26
N THR A 142 -8.90 -25.47 -18.47
CA THR A 142 -9.27 -26.79 -18.99
C THR A 142 -10.77 -26.96 -18.80
N VAL A 143 -11.45 -27.72 -19.66
CA VAL A 143 -12.89 -27.98 -19.52
C VAL A 143 -13.18 -28.48 -18.10
N GLY A 144 -14.09 -27.79 -17.40
CA GLY A 144 -14.48 -28.10 -16.02
C GLY A 144 -13.50 -27.63 -14.93
N LYS A 145 -12.41 -26.92 -15.27
CA LYS A 145 -11.46 -26.39 -14.28
C LYS A 145 -11.12 -24.91 -14.54
N PRO A 146 -11.12 -24.06 -13.49
CA PRO A 146 -10.70 -22.66 -13.64
C PRO A 146 -9.22 -22.59 -14.05
N THR A 147 -8.83 -21.46 -14.64
CA THR A 147 -7.42 -21.13 -14.89
C THR A 147 -6.64 -21.19 -13.57
N ARG A 148 -5.49 -21.86 -13.60
CA ARG A 148 -4.59 -21.92 -12.45
C ARG A 148 -4.07 -20.52 -12.11
N THR A 149 -4.08 -20.18 -10.84
CA THR A 149 -3.43 -19.00 -10.27
C THR A 149 -2.40 -19.40 -9.21
N ILE A 150 -1.54 -18.46 -8.79
CA ILE A 150 -0.57 -18.66 -7.72
C ILE A 150 -0.96 -17.78 -6.53
N ASP A 151 -1.13 -18.40 -5.36
CA ASP A 151 -1.26 -17.70 -4.08
C ASP A 151 0.14 -17.52 -3.46
N GLN A 152 0.80 -16.42 -3.81
CA GLN A 152 2.15 -16.11 -3.36
C GLN A 152 2.21 -15.90 -1.84
N LEU A 153 1.20 -15.25 -1.26
CA LEU A 153 1.17 -14.98 0.18
C LEU A 153 1.07 -16.27 0.98
N SER A 154 0.11 -17.15 0.64
CA SER A 154 -0.04 -18.43 1.34
C SER A 154 1.20 -19.30 1.16
N TRP A 155 1.79 -19.31 -0.04
CA TRP A 155 3.03 -20.04 -0.30
C TRP A 155 4.18 -19.52 0.57
N ALA A 156 4.45 -18.22 0.59
CA ALA A 156 5.57 -17.65 1.34
C ALA A 156 5.45 -17.86 2.86
N ILE A 157 4.24 -17.80 3.41
CA ILE A 157 3.99 -18.10 4.83
C ILE A 157 4.27 -19.58 5.13
N ASN A 158 3.80 -20.49 4.28
CA ASN A 158 4.08 -21.91 4.45
C ASN A 158 5.57 -22.23 4.29
N GLU A 159 6.25 -21.55 3.36
CA GLU A 159 7.68 -21.71 3.13
C GLU A 159 8.48 -21.38 4.40
N VAL A 160 8.24 -20.22 5.03
CA VAL A 160 8.96 -19.85 6.27
C VAL A 160 8.64 -20.77 7.46
N ILE A 161 7.47 -21.40 7.48
CA ILE A 161 7.09 -22.37 8.51
C ILE A 161 7.82 -23.70 8.30
N GLN A 162 7.90 -24.17 7.05
CA GLN A 162 8.47 -25.48 6.69
C GLN A 162 10.00 -25.44 6.61
N ASP A 163 10.55 -24.34 6.10
CA ASP A 163 11.98 -24.07 6.01
C ASP A 163 12.27 -22.65 6.56
N PRO A 164 12.51 -22.51 7.87
CA PRO A 164 12.84 -21.22 8.47
C PRO A 164 14.15 -20.61 7.95
N ALA A 165 15.01 -21.40 7.30
CA ALA A 165 16.25 -20.95 6.69
C ALA A 165 16.08 -20.56 5.20
N CYS A 166 14.85 -20.56 4.69
CA CYS A 166 14.56 -20.25 3.30
C CYS A 166 14.98 -18.81 2.94
N HIS A 167 15.51 -18.64 1.73
CA HIS A 167 15.97 -17.33 1.20
C HIS A 167 15.08 -16.82 0.05
N ASN A 168 13.98 -17.51 -0.23
CA ASN A 168 13.11 -17.37 -1.40
C ASN A 168 11.67 -16.94 -1.06
N ALA A 169 11.32 -16.76 0.22
CA ALA A 169 9.98 -16.34 0.66
C ALA A 169 9.66 -14.88 0.27
N ILE A 170 9.42 -14.66 -1.01
CA ILE A 170 9.21 -13.37 -1.66
C ILE A 170 7.80 -13.30 -2.24
N ILE A 171 7.15 -12.15 -2.07
CA ILE A 171 5.87 -11.83 -2.70
C ILE A 171 6.09 -10.60 -3.58
N THR A 172 5.55 -10.62 -4.80
CA THR A 172 5.61 -9.46 -5.70
C THR A 172 4.26 -9.09 -6.32
N SER A 173 4.08 -7.81 -6.56
CA SER A 173 3.01 -7.23 -7.37
C SER A 173 3.54 -6.63 -8.68
N TRP A 174 4.80 -6.91 -9.03
CA TRP A 174 5.44 -6.37 -10.24
C TRP A 174 5.28 -7.32 -11.42
N ASN A 175 4.15 -7.25 -12.13
CA ASN A 175 3.91 -8.05 -13.33
C ASN A 175 4.05 -7.18 -14.62
N PRO A 176 5.14 -7.30 -15.40
CA PRO A 176 5.33 -6.52 -16.62
C PRO A 176 4.20 -6.62 -17.65
N GLU A 177 3.44 -7.72 -17.67
CA GLU A 177 2.29 -7.92 -18.57
C GLU A 177 1.19 -6.86 -18.38
N TYR A 178 1.12 -6.26 -17.18
CA TYR A 178 0.05 -5.33 -16.81
C TYR A 178 0.56 -3.95 -16.39
N LEU A 179 1.86 -3.67 -16.51
CA LEU A 179 2.42 -2.47 -15.91
C LEU A 179 2.80 -1.39 -16.92
N TYR A 180 2.09 -0.27 -16.80
CA TYR A 180 2.40 0.99 -17.46
C TYR A 180 2.58 0.79 -18.98
N THR A 181 3.56 1.46 -19.57
CA THR A 181 3.84 1.38 -21.01
C THR A 181 4.50 0.07 -21.46
N MET A 182 4.78 -0.87 -20.56
CA MET A 182 5.17 -2.24 -20.95
C MET A 182 3.96 -3.06 -21.41
N ALA A 183 2.78 -2.75 -20.87
CA ALA A 183 1.53 -3.42 -21.20
C ALA A 183 0.76 -2.71 -22.33
N GLU A 184 -0.10 -3.46 -23.01
CA GLU A 184 -1.11 -2.88 -23.89
C GLU A 184 -2.11 -2.03 -23.07
N TYR A 185 -2.68 -0.99 -23.69
CA TYR A 185 -3.64 -0.11 -23.02
C TYR A 185 -4.82 -0.86 -22.39
N LYS A 186 -5.31 -1.92 -23.05
CA LYS A 186 -6.44 -2.71 -22.56
C LYS A 186 -6.08 -3.54 -21.31
N ASP A 187 -4.80 -3.83 -21.12
CA ASP A 187 -4.28 -4.72 -20.08
C ASP A 187 -3.56 -3.98 -18.95
N THR A 188 -3.13 -2.75 -19.17
CA THR A 188 -2.40 -1.97 -18.16
C THR A 188 -3.26 -1.70 -16.93
N SER A 189 -2.64 -1.82 -15.75
CA SER A 189 -3.12 -1.18 -14.54
C SER A 189 -3.08 0.34 -14.74
N HIS A 190 -4.22 0.99 -14.52
CA HIS A 190 -4.36 2.45 -14.62
C HIS A 190 -4.12 3.16 -13.27
N PHE A 191 -3.52 2.46 -12.33
CA PHE A 191 -3.17 2.93 -11.00
C PHE A 191 -1.74 2.47 -10.68
N PRO A 192 -1.00 3.19 -9.83
CA PRO A 192 0.40 2.88 -9.57
C PRO A 192 0.57 1.71 -8.60
N ILE A 193 1.37 0.72 -9.00
CA ILE A 193 1.94 -0.30 -8.10
C ILE A 193 3.26 0.23 -7.55
N CYS A 194 3.25 0.84 -6.37
CA CYS A 194 4.39 1.53 -5.74
C CYS A 194 5.22 0.61 -4.83
N HIS A 195 4.56 -0.11 -3.93
CA HIS A 195 5.18 -1.09 -3.03
C HIS A 195 5.07 -2.48 -3.65
N ASN A 196 6.11 -2.86 -4.38
CA ASN A 196 6.01 -3.87 -5.42
C ASN A 196 6.58 -5.24 -5.05
N MET A 197 7.39 -5.34 -4.00
CA MET A 197 7.96 -6.63 -3.57
C MET A 197 8.34 -6.59 -2.10
N TYR A 198 8.06 -7.67 -1.36
CA TYR A 198 8.56 -7.84 -0.01
C TYR A 198 9.03 -9.28 0.24
N GLN A 199 10.00 -9.41 1.13
CA GLN A 199 10.62 -10.67 1.53
C GLN A 199 10.38 -10.92 3.01
N LEU A 200 10.06 -12.17 3.34
CA LEU A 200 10.02 -12.68 4.71
C LEU A 200 11.35 -13.33 5.05
N ASN A 201 11.76 -13.22 6.29
CA ASN A 201 12.95 -13.90 6.80
C ASN A 201 12.76 -14.22 8.29
N VAL A 202 13.23 -15.40 8.71
CA VAL A 202 13.20 -15.82 10.11
C VAL A 202 14.64 -15.96 10.60
N ASN A 203 14.99 -15.23 11.66
CA ASN A 203 16.26 -15.38 12.37
C ASN A 203 15.98 -15.49 13.86
N ASP A 204 16.57 -16.48 14.52
CA ASP A 204 16.44 -16.67 15.98
C ASP A 204 14.99 -16.66 16.47
N GLY A 205 14.11 -17.36 15.74
CA GLY A 205 12.67 -17.44 16.05
C GLY A 205 11.88 -16.15 15.84
N LYS A 206 12.48 -15.12 15.22
CA LYS A 206 11.85 -13.83 14.93
C LYS A 206 11.62 -13.65 13.43
N LEU A 207 10.38 -13.36 13.05
CA LEU A 207 10.00 -13.06 11.67
C LEU A 207 10.14 -11.57 11.36
N SER A 208 10.93 -11.26 10.34
CA SER A 208 11.12 -9.92 9.80
C SER A 208 10.53 -9.81 8.39
N LEU A 209 10.15 -8.61 8.00
CA LEU A 209 9.65 -8.29 6.65
C LEU A 209 10.47 -7.14 6.07
N GLN A 210 11.04 -7.35 4.89
CA GLN A 210 11.68 -6.28 4.12
C GLN A 210 10.83 -5.92 2.91
N LEU A 211 10.41 -4.66 2.80
CA LEU A 211 9.70 -4.11 1.65
C LEU A 211 10.68 -3.35 0.74
N TYR A 212 10.61 -3.62 -0.56
CA TYR A 212 11.11 -2.70 -1.59
C TYR A 212 9.95 -1.88 -2.17
N GLN A 213 10.04 -0.57 -2.03
CA GLN A 213 9.10 0.40 -2.58
C GLN A 213 9.80 1.25 -3.64
N ARG A 214 9.53 0.98 -4.92
CA ARG A 214 10.18 1.67 -6.05
C ARG A 214 9.92 3.18 -6.12
N SER A 215 8.80 3.65 -5.55
CA SER A 215 8.32 5.02 -5.63
C SER A 215 7.55 5.37 -4.35
N ALA A 216 7.99 6.41 -3.65
CA ALA A 216 7.50 6.73 -2.32
C ALA A 216 7.27 8.24 -2.18
N ASP A 217 5.99 8.63 -2.17
CA ASP A 217 5.57 9.91 -1.62
C ASP A 217 5.81 9.87 -0.11
N ILE A 218 6.89 10.49 0.34
CA ILE A 218 7.31 10.44 1.74
C ILE A 218 6.30 11.14 2.67
N PHE A 219 5.53 12.10 2.16
CA PHE A 219 4.64 12.89 3.01
C PHE A 219 3.28 12.23 3.20
N LEU A 220 2.59 11.81 2.13
CA LEU A 220 1.26 11.20 2.26
C LEU A 220 1.32 9.67 2.32
N GLY A 221 2.08 9.04 1.41
CA GLY A 221 2.07 7.59 1.23
C GLY A 221 2.86 6.82 2.30
N VAL A 222 4.12 7.20 2.52
CA VAL A 222 5.04 6.42 3.37
C VAL A 222 4.55 6.22 4.80
N PRO A 223 3.96 7.21 5.53
CA PRO A 223 3.42 6.97 6.86
C PRO A 223 2.39 5.84 6.91
N PHE A 224 1.58 5.74 5.86
CA PHE A 224 0.58 4.69 5.70
C PHE A 224 1.26 3.35 5.35
N ASN A 225 2.24 3.37 4.45
CA ASN A 225 2.96 2.16 4.03
C ASN A 225 3.76 1.54 5.18
N ILE A 226 4.41 2.35 6.03
CA ILE A 226 5.11 1.85 7.22
C ILE A 226 4.14 1.09 8.14
N ALA A 227 3.01 1.70 8.48
CA ALA A 227 2.02 1.09 9.35
C ALA A 227 1.40 -0.19 8.72
N SER A 228 1.12 -0.18 7.42
CA SER A 228 0.54 -1.32 6.71
C SER A 228 1.46 -2.54 6.71
N TYR A 229 2.73 -2.36 6.35
CA TYR A 229 3.69 -3.47 6.28
C TYR A 229 4.23 -3.91 7.64
N ALA A 230 4.29 -2.99 8.62
CA ALA A 230 4.54 -3.38 10.02
C ALA A 230 3.39 -4.26 10.54
N LEU A 231 2.13 -3.89 10.28
CA LEU A 231 0.98 -4.70 10.69
C LEU A 231 0.95 -6.06 9.96
N LEU A 232 1.30 -6.08 8.67
CA LEU A 232 1.46 -7.32 7.91
C LEU A 232 2.49 -8.24 8.56
N ALA A 233 3.65 -7.72 8.96
CA ALA A 233 4.68 -8.49 9.65
C ALA A 233 4.17 -9.07 10.99
N LEU A 234 3.44 -8.28 11.80
CA LEU A 234 2.82 -8.76 13.05
C LEU A 234 1.83 -9.91 12.79
N ILE A 235 0.97 -9.76 11.78
CA ILE A 235 -0.04 -10.77 11.41
C ILE A 235 0.67 -12.06 10.94
N ILE A 236 1.65 -11.94 10.05
CA ILE A 236 2.39 -13.09 9.51
C ILE A 236 3.17 -13.81 10.62
N ALA A 237 3.86 -13.08 11.50
CA ALA A 237 4.57 -13.66 12.64
C ALA A 237 3.62 -14.47 13.53
N LYS A 238 2.44 -13.93 13.83
CA LYS A 238 1.42 -14.62 14.64
C LYS A 238 0.93 -15.92 13.98
N VAL A 239 0.57 -15.91 12.70
CA VAL A 239 0.07 -17.12 12.03
C VAL A 239 1.17 -18.17 11.80
N ALA A 240 2.41 -17.74 11.64
CA ALA A 240 3.57 -18.61 11.48
C ALA A 240 4.15 -19.12 12.80
N GLY A 241 3.69 -18.61 13.95
CA GLY A 241 4.16 -19.03 15.27
C GLY A 241 5.52 -18.44 15.67
N TYR A 242 5.92 -17.31 15.09
CA TYR A 242 7.18 -16.62 15.40
C TYR A 242 6.98 -15.38 16.28
N GLN A 243 8.04 -14.99 16.97
CA GLN A 243 8.14 -13.65 17.54
C GLN A 243 8.28 -12.62 16.42
N THR A 244 7.97 -11.37 16.70
CA THR A 244 8.12 -10.27 15.74
C THR A 244 9.56 -9.76 15.75
N GLY A 245 10.14 -9.70 14.56
CA GLY A 245 11.46 -9.12 14.31
C GLY A 245 11.33 -7.69 13.79
N ASP A 246 12.00 -7.40 12.68
CA ASP A 246 12.06 -6.06 12.12
C ASP A 246 11.14 -5.88 10.92
N PHE A 247 10.64 -4.65 10.76
CA PHE A 247 10.21 -4.14 9.47
C PHE A 247 11.32 -3.30 8.85
N ILE A 248 11.78 -3.69 7.67
CA ILE A 248 12.78 -2.98 6.88
C ILE A 248 12.11 -2.37 5.66
N HIS A 249 12.24 -1.06 5.49
CA HIS A 249 11.61 -0.33 4.38
C HIS A 249 12.67 0.25 3.46
N THR A 250 12.89 -0.41 2.33
CA THR A 250 13.84 0.00 1.29
C THR A 250 13.13 0.80 0.21
N PHE A 251 13.71 1.94 -0.18
CA PHE A 251 13.17 2.85 -1.17
C PHE A 251 14.03 2.88 -2.44
N GLY A 252 13.36 2.84 -3.59
CA GLY A 252 13.93 3.30 -4.86
C GLY A 252 13.92 4.82 -4.91
N ASP A 253 12.97 5.41 -5.64
CA ASP A 253 12.72 6.85 -5.65
C ASP A 253 11.86 7.25 -4.45
N VAL A 254 12.42 8.06 -3.55
CA VAL A 254 11.66 8.65 -2.44
C VAL A 254 11.69 10.17 -2.54
N HIS A 255 10.51 10.78 -2.46
CA HIS A 255 10.34 12.16 -2.86
C HIS A 255 9.32 12.93 -2.04
N ILE A 256 9.52 14.25 -1.99
CA ILE A 256 8.57 15.24 -1.53
C ILE A 256 8.00 15.95 -2.75
N TYR A 257 6.68 15.93 -2.94
CA TYR A 257 6.05 16.80 -3.93
C TYR A 257 6.20 18.27 -3.53
N LYS A 258 6.42 19.15 -4.51
CA LYS A 258 6.56 20.59 -4.28
C LYS A 258 5.37 21.16 -3.50
N ILE A 259 4.16 20.66 -3.76
CA ILE A 259 2.91 21.03 -3.08
C ILE A 259 2.84 20.63 -1.60
N HIS A 260 3.79 19.83 -1.10
CA HIS A 260 3.85 19.35 0.29
C HIS A 260 5.00 19.94 1.11
N LEU A 261 5.81 20.83 0.53
CA LEU A 261 7.02 21.36 1.19
C LEU A 261 6.71 22.06 2.52
N GLU A 262 5.66 22.87 2.57
CA GLU A 262 5.29 23.60 3.79
C GLU A 262 4.77 22.66 4.88
N GLN A 263 4.01 21.64 4.50
CA GLN A 263 3.52 20.62 5.42
C GLN A 263 4.65 19.76 5.99
N VAL A 264 5.67 19.45 5.18
CA VAL A 264 6.88 18.77 5.64
C VAL A 264 7.62 19.64 6.65
N LYS A 265 7.85 20.93 6.35
CA LYS A 265 8.51 21.88 7.27
C LYS A 265 7.75 22.00 8.59
N GLU A 266 6.41 22.00 8.54
CA GLU A 266 5.58 22.02 9.74
C GLU A 266 5.72 20.73 10.57
N GLN A 267 5.70 19.56 9.92
CA GLN A 267 5.92 18.28 10.61
C GLN A 267 7.28 18.23 11.31
N LEU A 268 8.33 18.75 10.67
CA LEU A 268 9.71 18.76 11.18
C LEU A 268 9.92 19.64 12.43
N LYS A 269 8.98 20.52 12.79
CA LYS A 269 9.01 21.29 14.04
C LYS A 269 8.57 20.48 15.26
N ARG A 270 7.90 19.35 15.05
CA ARG A 270 7.31 18.52 16.11
C ARG A 270 8.33 17.49 16.60
N LYS A 271 8.30 17.21 17.90
CA LYS A 271 9.12 16.16 18.51
C LYS A 271 8.35 14.84 18.49
N PRO A 272 8.94 13.72 18.06
CA PRO A 272 8.29 12.41 18.18
C PRO A 272 7.84 12.10 19.61
N LEU A 273 6.62 11.59 19.74
CA LEU A 273 6.08 10.99 20.96
C LEU A 273 6.41 9.48 20.95
N PRO A 274 6.22 8.76 22.08
CA PRO A 274 6.35 7.31 22.11
C PRO A 274 5.44 6.64 21.07
N PHE A 275 5.92 5.60 20.42
CA PHE A 275 5.09 4.84 19.50
C PHE A 275 3.99 4.09 20.25
N PRO A 276 2.83 3.82 19.60
CA PRO A 276 1.82 2.95 20.18
C PRO A 276 2.28 1.49 20.21
N LYS A 277 1.44 0.63 20.79
CA LYS A 277 1.53 -0.81 20.65
C LYS A 277 0.35 -1.35 19.87
N VAL A 278 0.57 -2.48 19.19
CA VAL A 278 -0.49 -3.24 18.55
C VAL A 278 -0.53 -4.63 19.16
N SER A 279 -1.72 -5.05 19.57
CA SER A 279 -2.01 -6.39 20.08
C SER A 279 -3.20 -6.99 19.32
N PHE A 280 -3.45 -8.28 19.53
CA PHE A 280 -4.62 -8.97 18.96
C PHE A 280 -5.52 -9.48 20.08
N ASN A 281 -6.80 -9.09 20.08
CA ASN A 281 -7.77 -9.50 21.11
C ASN A 281 -8.51 -10.80 20.78
N HIS A 282 -8.23 -11.41 19.63
CA HIS A 282 -8.75 -12.72 19.22
C HIS A 282 -7.63 -13.59 18.66
N ASP A 283 -7.79 -14.90 18.81
CA ASP A 283 -6.90 -15.85 18.14
C ASP A 283 -7.33 -16.08 16.69
N PHE A 284 -6.34 -16.25 15.81
CA PHE A 284 -6.53 -16.59 14.40
C PHE A 284 -5.31 -17.38 13.93
N LYS A 285 -5.55 -18.47 13.20
CA LYS A 285 -4.51 -19.45 12.85
C LYS A 285 -4.07 -19.35 11.39
N THR A 286 -4.86 -18.70 10.55
CA THR A 286 -4.57 -18.51 9.13
C THR A 286 -4.83 -17.07 8.73
N ILE A 287 -4.17 -16.61 7.65
CA ILE A 287 -4.43 -15.29 7.06
C ILE A 287 -5.92 -15.12 6.70
N ASP A 288 -6.57 -16.17 6.19
CA ASP A 288 -7.97 -16.10 5.78
C ASP A 288 -8.93 -15.93 6.97
N SER A 289 -8.50 -16.32 8.17
CA SER A 289 -9.26 -16.14 9.41
C SER A 289 -9.03 -14.79 10.09
N PHE A 290 -8.00 -14.02 9.69
CA PHE A 290 -7.74 -12.68 10.24
C PHE A 290 -8.87 -11.71 9.92
N LYS A 291 -9.20 -10.82 10.86
CA LYS A 291 -10.17 -9.74 10.64
C LYS A 291 -9.68 -8.41 11.22
N PRO A 292 -10.03 -7.26 10.62
CA PRO A 292 -9.61 -5.94 11.11
C PRO A 292 -9.94 -5.67 12.57
N GLU A 293 -11.11 -6.12 13.04
CA GLU A 293 -11.59 -5.95 14.42
C GLU A 293 -10.75 -6.68 15.47
N TYR A 294 -9.85 -7.58 15.04
CA TYR A 294 -8.96 -8.28 15.95
C TYR A 294 -7.79 -7.42 16.41
N VAL A 295 -7.51 -6.33 15.69
CA VAL A 295 -6.35 -5.46 15.96
C VAL A 295 -6.72 -4.41 17.01
N VAL A 296 -5.96 -4.38 18.10
CA VAL A 296 -6.09 -3.37 19.16
C VAL A 296 -4.88 -2.44 19.08
N LEU A 297 -5.16 -1.13 18.92
CA LEU A 297 -4.13 -0.08 18.93
C LEU A 297 -4.14 0.60 20.31
N GLU A 298 -3.04 0.45 21.04
CA GLU A 298 -2.91 0.90 22.41
C GLU A 298 -1.98 2.12 22.49
N ASN A 299 -2.33 3.07 23.36
CA ASN A 299 -1.48 4.23 23.70
C ASN A 299 -1.06 5.12 22.51
N TYR A 300 -1.85 5.17 21.45
CA TYR A 300 -1.55 6.04 20.31
C TYR A 300 -1.81 7.51 20.62
N GLN A 301 -0.74 8.22 20.94
CA GLN A 301 -0.71 9.67 21.07
C GLN A 301 -0.03 10.26 19.84
N SER A 302 -0.67 11.25 19.21
CA SER A 302 -0.10 11.95 18.05
C SER A 302 -0.49 13.42 18.05
N TYR A 303 0.34 14.22 17.38
CA TYR A 303 -0.03 15.57 16.99
C TYR A 303 -1.18 15.55 15.98
N PRO A 304 -1.95 16.65 15.86
CA PRO A 304 -3.02 16.76 14.88
C PRO A 304 -2.58 16.44 13.44
N ALA A 305 -3.51 15.92 12.64
CA ALA A 305 -3.27 15.65 11.23
C ALA A 305 -2.81 16.93 10.49
N ILE A 306 -1.90 16.75 9.53
CA ILE A 306 -1.50 17.83 8.62
C ILE A 306 -2.13 17.51 7.27
N ARG A 307 -3.06 18.36 6.82
CA ARG A 307 -3.77 18.16 5.55
C ARG A 307 -2.89 18.56 4.37
N ALA A 308 -2.88 17.76 3.33
CA ALA A 308 -2.25 18.10 2.06
C ALA A 308 -3.06 17.55 0.87
N PRO A 309 -3.04 18.22 -0.29
CA PRO A 309 -3.68 17.73 -1.50
C PRO A 309 -2.99 16.46 -2.01
N LEU A 310 -3.77 15.53 -2.58
CA LEU A 310 -3.22 14.35 -3.26
C LEU A 310 -2.58 14.76 -4.59
N SER A 311 -1.36 14.29 -4.84
CA SER A 311 -0.82 14.26 -6.20
C SER A 311 -1.39 13.05 -6.93
N VAL A 312 -1.76 13.23 -8.19
CA VAL A 312 -2.39 12.18 -9.01
C VAL A 312 -1.39 11.52 -9.98
N THR A 313 -0.12 11.58 -9.60
CA THR A 313 1.03 11.19 -10.42
C THR A 313 1.33 9.69 -10.37
N GLY A 314 1.83 9.15 -11.49
CA GLY A 314 2.07 7.73 -11.70
C GLY A 314 0.91 7.01 -12.39
N GLY A 315 1.22 5.95 -13.16
CA GLY A 315 0.24 5.23 -13.99
C GLY A 315 0.62 5.15 -15.47
N TYR A 316 -0.32 4.77 -16.33
CA TYR A 316 -0.11 4.62 -17.77
C TYR A 316 -0.20 5.97 -18.52
N PHE A 317 0.83 6.36 -19.27
CA PHE A 317 0.91 7.65 -19.99
C PHE A 317 1.09 7.54 -21.53
N GLY A 318 0.59 6.46 -22.16
CA GLY A 318 0.79 6.19 -23.60
C GLY A 318 -0.14 6.96 -24.55
N LYS A 319 0.24 7.03 -25.84
CA LYS A 319 -0.36 7.88 -26.90
C LYS A 319 -1.83 7.59 -27.24
N ASN A 320 -2.44 6.50 -26.76
CA ASN A 320 -3.86 6.23 -26.96
C ASN A 320 -4.64 6.60 -25.69
N LYS A 321 -5.37 7.73 -25.80
CA LYS A 321 -6.15 8.43 -24.76
C LYS A 321 -5.28 8.91 -23.59
N ASN A 322 -4.83 10.17 -23.68
CA ASN A 322 -4.41 10.97 -22.53
C ASN A 322 -5.56 10.97 -21.50
N ILE A 323 -5.36 10.24 -20.41
CA ILE A 323 -6.35 10.01 -19.37
C ILE A 323 -6.29 11.11 -18.28
N PHE A 324 -5.26 11.94 -18.30
CA PHE A 324 -4.92 12.87 -17.22
C PHE A 324 -5.23 14.34 -17.51
N GLU A 325 -5.79 14.67 -18.68
CA GLU A 325 -6.40 15.98 -18.92
C GLU A 325 -7.84 15.99 -18.38
N ILE A 326 -7.98 16.10 -17.06
CA ILE A 326 -9.21 16.63 -16.47
C ILE A 326 -8.89 18.08 -16.15
N LYS A 327 -9.47 19.00 -16.93
CA LYS A 327 -9.45 20.44 -16.65
C LYS A 327 -10.24 20.77 -15.40
#